data_AF-A0A8C7CU06-F1
#
_entry.id   AF-A0A8C7CU06-F1
#
_cell.length_a   1.000
_cell.length_b   1.000
_cell.length_c   1.000
_cell.angle_alpha   90.00
_cell.angle_beta   90.00
_cell.angle_gamma   90.00
#
_symmetry.space_group_name_H-M   'P 1'
#
loop_
_entity.id
_entity.type
_entity.pdbx_description
1 polymer ?
#
loop_
_entity_poly.entity_id
_entity_poly.type
_entity_poly.pdbx_seq_one_letter_code
_entity_poly.pdbx_strand_id
1 'polypeptide(L)'
;MLALIGVQLVVSLLAASIMQRMAPHCSFARWLLCNGSLFRFKHPSEGELCALAGKQMPSKPSKRDRRQNGDSKPLTVPKDIDLHLEKAPVSVLDALVLRFFLEYQWLIDFAVYAMGIYLFTEGYFCVVDPAKEVHIGAIWCVLTVLCCLKTLHSLMGHYFRSDEGGERSVCLAFGFLSLLVAMLVLVVREDYLEFGLEPGFNSLFDNLEVFAKHQGFAEWSVPVTKLTVKLGLAAICAFIGALLAFPGLRLAQTHLDAVQMNSDRPFIQMLLHMSFLAPVVVIVLWIKPIARDFLGNAPMGKTSVTLMSSAVFDSVRLWTVVVLCCLRLALTRYHMQAYLNLSQKWVDQMKKEAGRIAAIDIQRKVTRVFCYLTIVTLQYMVPVLLILFSTLALKALEWSCIWLHPSSHQFKPSSLSLLKKSRPKP
;
A
#
# COMPACT_ATOMS: atom_id res chain seq x y z
N MET A 1 -10.45 -1.00 -35.72
CA MET A 1 -9.66 -1.84 -34.80
C MET A 1 -8.24 -1.34 -34.64
N LEU A 2 -7.43 -1.21 -35.72
CA LEU A 2 -6.05 -0.69 -35.60
C LEU A 2 -5.97 0.80 -35.16
N ALA A 3 -6.93 1.62 -35.57
CA ALA A 3 -6.92 3.07 -35.29
C ALA A 3 -7.22 3.45 -33.83
N LEU A 4 -8.09 2.70 -33.15
CA LEU A 4 -8.50 2.99 -31.76
C LEU A 4 -7.54 2.43 -30.71
N ILE A 5 -7.01 1.21 -30.92
CA ILE A 5 -5.83 0.70 -30.19
C ILE A 5 -4.67 1.69 -30.33
N GLY A 6 -4.54 2.31 -31.51
CA GLY A 6 -3.61 3.41 -31.75
C GLY A 6 -3.77 4.57 -30.77
N VAL A 7 -4.99 5.03 -30.48
CA VAL A 7 -5.21 6.16 -29.56
C VAL A 7 -4.79 5.82 -28.13
N GLN A 8 -5.22 4.68 -27.61
CA GLN A 8 -4.85 4.26 -26.25
C GLN A 8 -3.34 4.00 -26.12
N LEU A 9 -2.71 3.40 -27.14
CA LEU A 9 -1.25 3.22 -27.18
C LEU A 9 -0.51 4.54 -27.30
N VAL A 10 -0.97 5.47 -28.14
CA VAL A 10 -0.36 6.80 -28.29
C VAL A 10 -0.44 7.55 -26.96
N VAL A 11 -1.57 7.51 -26.26
CA VAL A 11 -1.73 8.14 -24.95
C VAL A 11 -0.82 7.47 -23.91
N SER A 12 -0.72 6.14 -23.91
CA SER A 12 0.18 5.40 -23.03
C SER A 12 1.65 5.72 -23.30
N LEU A 13 2.06 5.81 -24.57
CA LEU A 13 3.42 6.16 -24.98
C LEU A 13 3.74 7.63 -24.68
N LEU A 14 2.78 8.52 -24.89
CA LEU A 14 2.89 9.93 -24.53
C LEU A 14 3.06 10.07 -23.02
N ALA A 15 2.24 9.38 -22.21
CA ALA A 15 2.35 9.38 -20.76
C ALA A 15 3.69 8.80 -20.29
N ALA A 16 4.19 7.74 -20.91
CA ALA A 16 5.52 7.19 -20.62
C ALA A 16 6.65 8.18 -20.98
N SER A 17 6.55 8.86 -22.12
CA SER A 17 7.51 9.88 -22.55
C SER A 17 7.49 11.11 -21.64
N ILE A 18 6.30 11.56 -21.25
CA ILE A 18 6.08 12.63 -20.28
C ILE A 18 6.68 12.22 -18.93
N MET A 19 6.42 11.01 -18.45
CA MET A 19 6.99 10.50 -17.20
C MET A 19 8.52 10.54 -17.24
N GLN A 20 9.14 10.09 -18.33
CA GLN A 20 10.60 10.12 -18.48
C GLN A 20 11.17 11.56 -18.50
N ARG A 21 10.47 12.51 -19.12
CA ARG A 21 10.93 13.91 -19.24
C ARG A 21 10.57 14.80 -18.04
N MET A 22 9.44 14.56 -17.39
CA MET A 22 8.91 15.39 -16.31
C MET A 22 9.28 14.89 -14.91
N ALA A 23 9.69 13.62 -14.76
CA ALA A 23 10.19 13.08 -13.48
C ALA A 23 11.23 13.97 -12.76
N PRO A 24 12.19 14.64 -13.44
CA PRO A 24 13.12 15.52 -12.74
C PRO A 24 12.54 16.88 -12.33
N HIS A 25 11.50 17.39 -13.02
CA HIS A 25 11.00 18.77 -12.87
C HIS A 25 9.69 18.86 -12.06
N CYS A 26 8.75 17.94 -12.26
CA CYS A 26 7.46 17.91 -11.57
C CYS A 26 7.23 16.50 -10.99
N SER A 27 7.33 16.40 -9.66
CA SER A 27 7.10 15.15 -8.94
C SER A 27 6.05 15.36 -7.86
N PHE A 28 4.97 14.58 -7.93
CA PHE A 28 3.92 14.58 -6.92
C PHE A 28 4.47 14.06 -5.59
N ALA A 29 5.39 13.09 -5.64
CA ALA A 29 6.07 12.58 -4.47
C ALA A 29 6.85 13.68 -3.71
N ARG A 30 7.54 14.57 -4.44
CA ARG A 30 8.22 15.73 -3.84
C ARG A 30 7.23 16.69 -3.21
N TRP A 31 6.13 17.00 -3.88
CA TRP A 31 5.07 17.82 -3.32
C TRP A 31 4.47 17.21 -2.05
N LEU A 32 4.29 15.89 -2.00
CA LEU A 32 3.71 15.22 -0.84
C LEU A 32 4.55 15.39 0.44
N LEU A 33 5.88 15.37 0.32
CA LEU A 33 6.82 15.51 1.45
C LEU A 33 7.34 16.92 1.68
N CYS A 34 7.50 17.75 0.64
CA CYS A 34 8.27 19.00 0.69
C CYS A 34 7.42 20.27 0.52
N ASN A 35 6.09 20.19 0.54
CA ASN A 35 5.20 21.36 0.39
C ASN A 35 5.14 22.29 1.63
N GLY A 36 6.16 22.25 2.50
CA GLY A 36 6.26 23.10 3.70
C GLY A 36 5.29 22.73 4.86
N SER A 37 4.40 21.77 4.68
CA SER A 37 3.45 21.34 5.72
C SER A 37 4.03 20.35 6.74
N LEU A 38 5.17 19.74 6.42
CA LEU A 38 5.86 18.77 7.27
C LEU A 38 7.04 19.44 7.96
N PHE A 39 7.10 19.30 9.28
CA PHE A 39 8.15 19.86 10.12
C PHE A 39 9.02 18.74 10.67
N ARG A 40 10.30 18.77 10.32
CA ARG A 40 11.34 17.92 10.90
C ARG A 40 12.01 18.63 12.07
N PHE A 41 12.61 17.85 12.94
CA PHE A 41 13.46 18.38 14.01
C PHE A 41 14.92 18.36 13.56
N LYS A 42 15.63 19.48 13.77
CA LYS A 42 17.07 19.54 13.52
C LYS A 42 17.82 18.73 14.57
N HIS A 43 18.95 18.14 14.19
CA HIS A 43 19.83 17.52 15.16
C HIS A 43 20.49 18.64 16.00
N PRO A 44 20.53 18.52 17.34
CA PRO A 44 21.12 19.54 18.18
C PRO A 44 22.64 19.56 17.99
N SER A 45 23.23 20.75 17.94
CA SER A 45 24.68 20.88 17.78
C SER A 45 25.41 20.46 19.05
N GLU A 46 26.66 19.98 18.95
CA GLU A 46 27.45 19.65 20.15
C GLU A 46 27.68 20.88 21.03
N GLY A 47 27.74 22.08 20.44
CA GLY A 47 27.85 23.34 21.16
C GLY A 47 26.60 23.70 21.96
N GLU A 48 25.42 23.47 21.39
CA GLU A 48 24.13 23.68 22.06
C GLU A 48 23.93 22.67 23.19
N LEU A 49 24.28 21.40 22.97
CA LEU A 49 24.26 20.36 24.01
C LEU A 49 25.26 20.63 25.14
N CYS A 50 26.46 21.15 24.82
CA CYS A 50 27.45 21.57 25.81
C CYS A 50 26.95 22.77 26.64
N ALA A 51 26.42 23.79 25.96
CA ALA A 51 25.91 25.00 26.59
C ALA A 51 24.76 24.68 27.56
N LEU A 52 23.81 23.84 27.13
CA LEU A 52 22.68 23.39 27.95
C LEU A 52 23.10 22.44 29.08
N ALA A 53 24.21 21.70 28.91
CA ALA A 53 24.79 20.86 29.96
C ALA A 53 25.59 21.62 31.01
N GLY A 54 25.71 22.95 30.90
CA GLY A 54 26.59 23.76 31.74
C GLY A 54 28.08 23.43 31.57
N LYS A 55 28.46 22.74 30.48
CA LYS A 55 29.86 22.42 30.17
C LYS A 55 30.42 23.46 29.21
N GLN A 56 31.53 24.10 29.58
CA GLN A 56 32.31 24.89 28.62
C GLN A 56 32.80 23.98 27.49
N MET A 57 32.70 24.45 26.24
CA MET A 57 33.26 23.76 25.08
C MET A 57 34.70 23.32 25.38
N PRO A 58 35.13 22.10 24.96
CA PRO A 58 36.54 21.76 24.99
C PRO A 58 37.28 22.71 24.02
N SER A 59 37.79 23.81 24.57
CA SER A 59 38.66 24.74 23.84
C SER A 59 39.85 23.94 23.32
N LYS A 60 40.20 24.16 22.04
CA LYS A 60 41.29 23.59 21.23
C LYS A 60 42.31 22.74 22.01
N PRO A 61 42.73 21.55 21.49
CA PRO A 61 43.69 20.71 22.18
C PRO A 61 44.97 21.51 22.44
N SER A 62 45.20 21.84 23.72
CA SER A 62 46.47 22.43 24.12
C SER A 62 47.56 21.41 23.79
N LYS A 63 48.68 21.88 23.26
CA LYS A 63 49.84 21.08 22.80
C LYS A 63 50.45 20.16 23.89
N ARG A 64 49.88 20.10 25.10
CA ARG A 64 50.39 19.35 26.25
C ARG A 64 49.80 17.94 26.43
N ASP A 65 48.68 17.61 25.78
CA ASP A 65 47.99 16.31 25.96
C ASP A 65 48.29 15.27 24.87
N ARG A 66 49.37 15.45 24.11
CA ARG A 66 49.75 14.52 23.02
C ARG A 66 50.37 13.19 23.49
N ARG A 67 50.17 12.80 24.76
CA ARG A 67 50.75 11.58 25.36
C ARG A 67 49.75 10.61 26.00
N GLN A 68 48.44 10.76 25.78
CA GLN A 68 47.50 9.66 26.04
C GLN A 68 46.85 9.20 24.73
N ASN A 69 47.37 8.09 24.22
CA ASN A 69 46.72 7.26 23.22
C ASN A 69 45.56 6.51 23.89
N GLY A 70 44.35 6.62 23.36
CA GLY A 70 43.16 5.87 23.80
C GLY A 70 41.88 6.68 23.64
N ASP A 71 41.15 6.42 22.55
CA ASP A 71 39.78 6.84 22.23
C ASP A 71 39.27 8.15 22.85
N SER A 72 39.08 9.17 21.99
CA SER A 72 38.34 10.38 22.31
C SER A 72 36.95 10.02 22.86
N LYS A 73 36.81 9.99 24.20
CA LYS A 73 35.54 9.68 24.87
C LYS A 73 34.46 10.61 24.33
N PRO A 74 33.34 10.08 23.80
CA PRO A 74 32.31 10.92 23.22
C PRO A 74 31.73 11.86 24.28
N LEU A 75 31.46 13.09 23.88
CA LEU A 75 30.91 14.12 24.74
C LEU A 75 29.64 13.60 25.43
N THR A 76 29.68 13.42 26.74
CA THR A 76 28.56 12.89 27.52
C THR A 76 27.83 13.98 28.29
N VAL A 77 26.53 14.00 28.08
CA VAL A 77 25.59 15.05 28.44
C VAL A 77 24.52 14.44 29.38
N PRO A 78 24.18 15.09 30.51
CA PRO A 78 23.08 14.66 31.37
C PRO A 78 21.76 14.47 30.60
N LYS A 79 20.98 13.44 30.94
CA LYS A 79 19.72 13.15 30.24
C LYS A 79 18.59 14.12 30.58
N ASP A 80 18.64 14.75 31.74
CA ASP A 80 17.66 15.69 32.31
C ASP A 80 17.76 17.12 31.76
N ILE A 81 18.62 17.35 30.76
CA ILE A 81 18.79 18.67 30.16
C ILE A 81 17.53 19.14 29.46
N ASP A 82 17.25 20.44 29.61
CA ASP A 82 16.13 21.08 28.94
C ASP A 82 16.39 21.32 27.44
N LEU A 83 16.50 20.23 26.70
CA LEU A 83 16.65 20.23 25.26
C LEU A 83 15.29 20.42 24.57
N HIS A 84 15.16 21.51 23.82
CA HIS A 84 14.04 21.74 22.91
C HIS A 84 14.54 21.64 21.47
N LEU A 85 14.03 20.68 20.70
CA LEU A 85 14.46 20.49 19.33
C LEU A 85 13.86 21.58 18.43
N GLU A 86 14.72 22.25 17.66
CA GLU A 86 14.29 23.26 16.69
C GLU A 86 13.53 22.60 15.52
N LYS A 87 12.36 23.14 15.17
CA LYS A 87 11.55 22.69 14.04
C LYS A 87 12.01 23.38 12.75
N ALA A 88 12.15 22.60 11.68
CA ALA A 88 12.45 23.09 10.34
C ALA A 88 11.51 22.46 9.31
N PRO A 89 11.08 23.18 8.26
CA PRO A 89 10.33 22.57 7.18
C PRO A 89 11.21 21.54 6.43
N VAL A 90 10.59 20.47 5.92
CA VAL A 90 11.29 19.49 5.08
C VAL A 90 11.60 20.11 3.72
N SER A 91 12.89 20.34 3.43
CA SER A 91 13.38 20.87 2.16
C SER A 91 13.60 19.76 1.12
N VAL A 92 13.50 20.11 -0.16
CA VAL A 92 13.76 19.19 -1.29
C VAL A 92 15.21 18.69 -1.28
N LEU A 93 16.17 19.55 -0.94
CA LEU A 93 17.58 19.17 -0.86
C LEU A 93 17.85 18.17 0.27
N ASP A 94 17.21 18.38 1.43
CA ASP A 94 17.30 17.45 2.56
C ASP A 94 16.63 16.10 2.22
N ALA A 95 15.57 16.13 1.41
CA ALA A 95 14.84 14.94 1.01
C ALA A 95 15.63 14.03 0.06
N LEU A 96 16.48 14.60 -0.81
CA LEU A 96 17.34 13.83 -1.71
C LEU A 96 18.36 12.94 -0.97
N VAL A 97 18.75 13.32 0.24
CA VAL A 97 19.68 12.56 1.09
C VAL A 97 18.96 11.40 1.82
N LEU A 98 17.63 11.37 1.79
CA LEU A 98 16.85 10.33 2.45
C LEU A 98 17.06 8.98 1.75
N ARG A 99 17.17 7.93 2.57
CA ARG A 99 17.29 6.56 2.07
C ARG A 99 15.99 6.16 1.36
N PHE A 100 16.08 5.45 0.23
CA PHE A 100 14.95 5.07 -0.63
C PHE A 100 14.20 6.23 -1.29
N PHE A 101 14.70 7.47 -1.23
CA PHE A 101 13.98 8.62 -1.80
C PHE A 101 13.69 8.49 -3.30
N LEU A 102 14.67 8.02 -4.09
CA LEU A 102 14.49 7.81 -5.53
C LEU A 102 13.44 6.75 -5.84
N GLU A 103 13.44 5.63 -5.10
CA GLU A 103 12.44 4.57 -5.29
C GLU A 103 11.04 5.02 -4.89
N TYR A 104 10.94 5.79 -3.80
CA TYR A 104 9.69 6.44 -3.38
C TYR A 104 9.18 7.41 -4.43
N GLN A 105 10.05 8.31 -4.90
CA GLN A 105 9.69 9.30 -5.90
C GLN A 105 9.16 8.61 -7.15
N TRP A 106 9.90 7.62 -7.65
CA TRP A 106 9.52 6.87 -8.83
C TRP A 106 8.19 6.14 -8.67
N LEU A 107 7.97 5.42 -7.55
CA LEU A 107 6.75 4.64 -7.35
C LEU A 107 5.49 5.51 -7.26
N ILE A 108 5.57 6.61 -6.49
CA ILE A 108 4.43 7.51 -6.30
C ILE A 108 4.10 8.24 -7.60
N ASP A 109 5.12 8.76 -8.30
CA ASP A 109 4.89 9.43 -9.58
C ASP A 109 4.33 8.44 -10.60
N PHE A 110 4.88 7.22 -10.70
CA PHE A 110 4.35 6.15 -11.55
C PHE A 110 2.89 5.82 -11.25
N ALA A 111 2.51 5.73 -9.97
CA ALA A 111 1.13 5.50 -9.56
C ALA A 111 0.20 6.65 -10.00
N VAL A 112 0.61 7.91 -9.88
CA VAL A 112 -0.19 9.05 -10.35
C VAL A 112 -0.39 9.01 -11.87
N TYR A 113 0.66 8.68 -12.64
CA TYR A 113 0.53 8.52 -14.09
C TYR A 113 -0.37 7.34 -14.46
N ALA A 114 -0.22 6.18 -13.80
CA ALA A 114 -1.07 5.01 -14.00
C ALA A 114 -2.55 5.33 -13.71
N MET A 115 -2.82 6.08 -12.63
CA MET A 115 -4.17 6.56 -12.31
C MET A 115 -4.72 7.48 -13.41
N GLY A 116 -3.92 8.42 -13.91
CA GLY A 116 -4.31 9.31 -15.00
C GLY A 116 -4.66 8.55 -16.28
N ILE A 117 -3.84 7.57 -16.66
CA ILE A 117 -4.09 6.70 -17.83
C ILE A 117 -5.36 5.88 -17.62
N TYR A 118 -5.57 5.33 -16.42
CA TYR A 118 -6.77 4.58 -16.10
C TYR A 118 -8.03 5.45 -16.24
N LEU A 119 -8.05 6.64 -15.62
CA LEU A 119 -9.17 7.58 -15.70
C LEU A 119 -9.43 8.03 -17.13
N PHE A 120 -8.38 8.28 -17.91
CA PHE A 120 -8.51 8.60 -19.32
C PHE A 120 -9.12 7.44 -20.12
N THR A 121 -8.66 6.21 -19.86
CA THR A 121 -9.16 5.00 -20.52
C THR A 121 -10.63 4.76 -20.20
N GLU A 122 -11.03 4.92 -18.94
CA GLU A 122 -12.44 4.83 -18.51
C GLU A 122 -13.29 5.95 -19.12
N GLY A 123 -12.80 7.20 -19.13
CA GLY A 123 -13.48 8.32 -19.77
C GLY A 123 -13.65 8.12 -21.27
N TYR A 124 -12.66 7.53 -21.94
CA TYR A 124 -12.73 7.16 -23.35
C TYR A 124 -13.80 6.10 -23.62
N PHE A 125 -13.84 5.03 -22.82
CA PHE A 125 -14.86 3.99 -22.94
C PHE A 125 -16.27 4.46 -22.56
N CYS A 126 -16.41 5.52 -21.75
CA CYS A 126 -17.71 6.14 -21.51
C CYS A 126 -18.28 6.81 -22.78
N VAL A 127 -17.42 7.21 -23.71
CA VAL A 127 -17.80 7.94 -24.93
C VAL A 127 -17.81 7.03 -26.16
N VAL A 128 -16.97 5.99 -26.18
CA VAL A 128 -16.77 5.09 -27.33
C VAL A 128 -17.13 3.65 -26.93
N ASP A 129 -17.98 3.00 -27.73
CA ASP A 129 -18.54 1.68 -27.45
C ASP A 129 -17.45 0.63 -27.07
N PRO A 130 -17.57 -0.06 -25.92
CA PRO A 130 -16.50 -0.88 -25.32
C PRO A 130 -16.25 -2.23 -26.01
N ALA A 131 -16.96 -2.54 -27.09
CA ALA A 131 -17.28 -3.93 -27.42
C ALA A 131 -16.11 -4.83 -27.86
N LYS A 132 -14.87 -4.34 -28.11
CA LYS A 132 -13.78 -5.19 -28.66
C LYS A 132 -12.33 -4.83 -28.29
N GLU A 133 -12.06 -4.02 -27.26
CA GLU A 133 -10.70 -3.49 -27.03
C GLU A 133 -10.09 -3.86 -25.67
N VAL A 134 -8.76 -3.99 -25.63
CA VAL A 134 -8.01 -4.31 -24.42
C VAL A 134 -7.93 -3.06 -23.53
N HIS A 135 -8.37 -3.14 -22.28
CA HIS A 135 -8.24 -2.06 -21.31
C HIS A 135 -6.76 -1.80 -20.97
N ILE A 136 -6.09 -0.92 -21.72
CA ILE A 136 -4.68 -0.55 -21.47
C ILE A 136 -4.49 0.00 -20.04
N GLY A 137 -5.46 0.74 -19.51
CA GLY A 137 -5.47 1.18 -18.11
C GLY A 137 -5.36 0.03 -17.10
N ALA A 138 -5.92 -1.15 -17.38
CA ALA A 138 -5.80 -2.33 -16.53
C ALA A 138 -4.35 -2.86 -16.48
N ILE A 139 -3.63 -2.82 -17.61
CA ILE A 139 -2.22 -3.22 -17.70
C ILE A 139 -1.36 -2.31 -16.80
N TRP A 140 -1.61 -0.99 -16.84
CA TRP A 140 -0.93 -0.04 -15.96
C TRP A 140 -1.25 -0.32 -14.49
N CYS A 141 -2.49 -0.65 -14.16
CA CYS A 141 -2.87 -1.02 -12.79
C CYS A 141 -2.12 -2.27 -12.30
N VAL A 142 -2.07 -3.33 -13.12
CA VAL A 142 -1.31 -4.56 -12.80
C VAL A 142 0.18 -4.26 -12.64
N LEU A 143 0.75 -3.43 -13.51
CA LEU A 143 2.15 -3.01 -13.40
C LEU A 143 2.40 -2.25 -12.09
N THR A 144 1.49 -1.35 -11.68
CA THR A 144 1.58 -0.66 -10.39
C THR A 144 1.50 -1.61 -9.21
N VAL A 145 0.63 -2.62 -9.26
CA VAL A 145 0.55 -3.69 -8.25
C VAL A 145 1.88 -4.45 -8.14
N LEU A 146 2.47 -4.84 -9.27
CA LEU A 146 3.78 -5.52 -9.30
C LEU A 146 4.90 -4.63 -8.75
N CYS A 147 4.91 -3.34 -9.11
CA CYS A 147 5.86 -2.37 -8.56
C CYS A 147 5.71 -2.21 -7.04
N CYS A 148 4.47 -2.18 -6.53
CA CYS A 148 4.18 -2.15 -5.09
C CYS A 148 4.74 -3.39 -4.39
N LEU A 149 4.50 -4.59 -4.92
CA LEU A 149 5.04 -5.84 -4.38
C LEU A 149 6.57 -5.87 -4.42
N LYS A 150 7.19 -5.40 -5.51
CA LYS A 150 8.65 -5.26 -5.62
C LYS A 150 9.21 -4.34 -4.53
N THR A 151 8.57 -3.21 -4.28
CA THR A 151 9.00 -2.26 -3.24
C THR A 151 8.83 -2.84 -1.85
N LEU A 152 7.71 -3.52 -1.55
CA LEU A 152 7.54 -4.22 -0.27
C LEU A 152 8.59 -5.31 -0.06
N HIS A 153 8.89 -6.09 -1.09
CA HIS A 153 9.95 -7.10 -1.03
C HIS A 153 11.34 -6.48 -0.81
N SER A 154 11.64 -5.36 -1.49
CA SER A 154 12.90 -4.62 -1.28
C SER A 154 13.03 -4.13 0.16
N LEU A 155 11.95 -3.54 0.70
CA LEU A 155 11.90 -3.08 2.09
C LEU A 155 12.08 -4.26 3.05
N MET A 156 11.36 -5.37 2.82
CA MET A 156 11.46 -6.58 3.61
C MET A 156 12.89 -7.15 3.63
N GLY A 157 13.55 -7.23 2.47
CA GLY A 157 14.92 -7.70 2.36
C GLY A 157 15.92 -6.88 3.20
N HIS A 158 15.68 -5.58 3.37
CA HIS A 158 16.49 -4.75 4.26
C HIS A 158 16.27 -5.04 5.74
N TYR A 159 15.03 -5.29 6.17
CA TYR A 159 14.73 -5.70 7.54
C TYR A 159 15.32 -7.09 7.85
N PHE A 160 15.22 -8.02 6.89
CA PHE A 160 15.82 -9.35 7.05
C PHE A 160 17.34 -9.34 7.15
N ARG A 161 18.02 -8.33 6.59
CA ARG A 161 19.48 -8.18 6.74
C ARG A 161 19.91 -7.50 8.04
N SER A 162 18.96 -6.98 8.83
CA SER A 162 19.24 -6.40 10.15
C SER A 162 19.71 -7.51 11.11
N ASP A 163 20.64 -7.18 12.02
CA ASP A 163 21.27 -8.13 12.95
C ASP A 163 20.31 -8.60 14.06
N GLU A 164 19.19 -7.90 14.23
CA GLU A 164 18.16 -8.21 15.22
C GLU A 164 17.24 -9.34 14.72
N GLY A 165 17.47 -10.56 15.21
CA GLY A 165 16.70 -11.76 14.82
C GLY A 165 15.19 -11.69 15.10
N GLY A 166 14.75 -10.81 16.01
CA GLY A 166 13.33 -10.65 16.37
C GLY A 166 12.45 -10.12 15.23
N GLU A 167 12.99 -9.27 14.35
CA GLU A 167 12.25 -8.77 13.19
C GLU A 167 11.90 -9.92 12.22
N ARG A 168 12.87 -10.81 11.99
CA ARG A 168 12.72 -11.95 11.06
C ARG A 168 11.66 -12.94 11.54
N SER A 169 11.65 -13.25 12.84
CA SER A 169 10.70 -14.21 13.41
C SER A 169 9.27 -13.67 13.37
N VAL A 170 9.06 -12.37 13.63
CA VAL A 170 7.75 -11.73 13.51
C VAL A 170 7.22 -11.83 12.08
N CYS A 171 8.05 -11.52 11.07
CA CYS A 171 7.63 -11.64 9.68
C CYS A 171 7.26 -13.08 9.28
N LEU A 172 8.05 -14.07 9.71
CA LEU A 172 7.77 -15.48 9.44
C LEU A 172 6.47 -15.94 10.11
N ALA A 173 6.24 -15.51 11.36
CA ALA A 173 5.01 -15.81 12.08
C ALA A 173 3.77 -15.25 11.38
N PHE A 174 3.81 -13.99 10.92
CA PHE A 174 2.72 -13.40 10.14
C PHE A 174 2.54 -14.07 8.77
N GLY A 175 3.62 -14.51 8.13
CA GLY A 175 3.55 -15.30 6.90
C GLY A 175 2.81 -16.63 7.11
N PHE A 176 3.15 -17.36 8.17
CA PHE A 176 2.47 -18.60 8.53
C PHE A 176 1.02 -18.38 8.95
N LEU A 177 0.74 -17.32 9.72
CA LEU A 177 -0.64 -16.94 10.07
C LEU A 177 -1.46 -16.62 8.81
N SER A 178 -0.88 -15.88 7.87
CA SER A 178 -1.52 -15.54 6.60
C SER A 178 -1.75 -16.77 5.73
N LEU A 179 -0.85 -17.76 5.76
CA LEU A 179 -1.04 -19.06 5.12
C LEU A 179 -2.24 -19.80 5.70
N LEU A 180 -2.36 -19.89 7.03
CA LEU A 180 -3.49 -20.54 7.69
C LEU A 180 -4.82 -19.86 7.33
N VAL A 181 -4.85 -18.53 7.37
CA VAL A 181 -6.04 -17.75 6.98
C VAL A 181 -6.37 -17.98 5.51
N ALA A 182 -5.38 -17.95 4.61
CA ALA A 182 -5.61 -18.21 3.18
C ALA A 182 -6.15 -19.62 2.93
N MET A 183 -5.60 -20.63 3.61
CA MET A 183 -6.08 -22.02 3.50
C MET A 183 -7.52 -22.15 4.02
N LEU A 184 -7.86 -21.49 5.14
CA LEU A 184 -9.23 -21.44 5.64
C LEU A 184 -10.17 -20.81 4.62
N VAL A 185 -9.81 -19.65 4.08
CA VAL A 185 -10.60 -18.93 3.06
C VAL A 185 -10.82 -19.78 1.80
N LEU A 186 -9.81 -20.52 1.34
CA LEU A 186 -9.90 -21.38 0.15
C LEU A 186 -10.75 -22.66 0.36
N VAL A 187 -11.03 -23.01 1.62
CA VAL A 187 -11.90 -24.13 2.01
C VAL A 187 -13.35 -23.67 2.20
N VAL A 188 -13.56 -22.41 2.62
CA VAL A 188 -14.90 -21.85 2.79
C VAL A 188 -15.63 -21.77 1.46
N ARG A 189 -16.92 -22.14 1.46
CA ARG A 189 -17.79 -22.08 0.27
C ARG A 189 -18.02 -20.64 -0.18
N GLU A 190 -18.15 -20.44 -1.48
CA GLU A 190 -18.47 -19.13 -2.08
C GLU A 190 -19.81 -18.56 -1.61
N ASP A 191 -20.71 -19.40 -1.10
CA ASP A 191 -21.97 -18.99 -0.48
C ASP A 191 -21.77 -18.07 0.74
N TYR A 192 -20.59 -18.09 1.35
CA TYR A 192 -20.25 -17.20 2.47
C TYR A 192 -19.27 -16.08 2.08
N LEU A 193 -18.35 -16.34 1.16
CA LEU A 193 -17.29 -15.41 0.74
C LEU A 193 -17.37 -15.13 -0.77
N GLU A 194 -17.69 -13.89 -1.13
CA GLU A 194 -17.92 -13.49 -2.53
C GLU A 194 -16.62 -13.11 -3.25
N PHE A 195 -15.68 -14.05 -3.35
CA PHE A 195 -14.42 -13.83 -4.06
C PHE A 195 -14.49 -14.19 -5.56
N GLY A 196 -15.47 -15.01 -5.99
CA GLY A 196 -15.57 -15.46 -7.38
C GLY A 196 -14.42 -16.38 -7.81
N LEU A 197 -13.91 -17.18 -6.87
CA LEU A 197 -12.80 -18.11 -7.08
C LEU A 197 -13.21 -19.32 -7.92
N GLU A 198 -14.37 -19.92 -7.68
CA GLU A 198 -14.89 -21.07 -8.42
C GLU A 198 -15.10 -20.76 -9.92
N PRO A 199 -15.80 -19.68 -10.34
CA PRO A 199 -15.91 -19.35 -11.75
C PRO A 199 -14.56 -18.99 -12.39
N GLY A 200 -13.67 -18.31 -11.64
CA GLY A 200 -12.32 -18.02 -12.09
C GLY A 200 -11.49 -19.29 -12.30
N PHE A 201 -11.54 -20.22 -11.35
CA PHE A 201 -10.88 -21.51 -11.44
C PHE A 201 -11.43 -22.35 -12.59
N ASN A 202 -12.75 -22.44 -12.76
CA ASN A 202 -13.35 -23.19 -13.87
C ASN A 202 -12.87 -22.64 -15.22
N SER A 203 -12.86 -21.31 -15.39
CA SER A 203 -12.34 -20.68 -16.60
C SER A 203 -10.85 -20.97 -16.84
N LEU A 204 -10.04 -20.98 -15.78
CA LEU A 204 -8.61 -21.32 -15.88
C LEU A 204 -8.40 -22.78 -16.25
N PHE A 205 -9.13 -23.71 -15.63
CA PHE A 205 -9.01 -25.15 -15.91
C PHE A 205 -9.53 -25.51 -17.29
N ASP A 206 -10.62 -24.90 -17.77
CA ASP A 206 -11.12 -25.08 -19.13
C ASP A 206 -10.06 -24.66 -20.17
N ASN A 207 -9.42 -23.50 -19.97
CA ASN A 207 -8.36 -23.02 -20.85
C ASN A 207 -7.09 -23.89 -20.79
N LEU A 208 -6.71 -24.35 -19.60
CA LEU A 208 -5.58 -25.26 -19.40
C LEU A 208 -5.84 -26.62 -20.04
N GLU A 209 -7.07 -27.13 -19.97
CA GLU A 209 -7.45 -28.39 -20.60
C GLU A 209 -7.34 -28.30 -22.13
N VAL A 210 -7.79 -27.20 -22.73
CA VAL A 210 -7.62 -26.94 -24.17
C VAL A 210 -6.13 -26.90 -24.54
N PHE A 211 -5.30 -26.21 -23.74
CA PHE A 211 -3.85 -26.12 -23.98
C PHE A 211 -3.14 -27.47 -23.81
N ALA A 212 -3.50 -28.24 -22.78
CA ALA A 212 -2.93 -29.57 -22.51
C ALA A 212 -3.26 -30.58 -23.62
N LYS A 213 -4.49 -30.53 -24.15
CA LYS A 213 -4.90 -31.33 -25.32
C LYS A 213 -4.08 -30.97 -26.56
N HIS A 214 -3.78 -29.69 -26.78
CA HIS A 214 -2.91 -29.25 -27.87
C HIS A 214 -1.46 -29.75 -27.73
N GLN A 215 -0.96 -29.91 -26.50
CA GLN A 215 0.39 -30.38 -26.20
C GLN A 215 0.51 -31.92 -26.12
N GLY A 216 -0.59 -32.67 -26.32
CA GLY A 216 -0.58 -34.13 -26.34
C GLY A 216 -0.61 -34.81 -24.96
N PHE A 217 -0.87 -34.08 -23.88
CA PHE A 217 -1.02 -34.66 -22.54
C PHE A 217 -2.41 -35.27 -22.37
N ALA A 218 -2.56 -36.56 -22.73
CA ALA A 218 -3.84 -37.29 -22.68
C ALA A 218 -4.32 -37.65 -21.26
N GLU A 219 -3.42 -37.72 -20.27
CA GLU A 219 -3.73 -38.06 -18.87
C GLU A 219 -3.55 -36.85 -17.93
N TRP A 220 -4.22 -35.73 -18.25
CA TRP A 220 -4.20 -34.57 -17.35
C TRP A 220 -5.03 -34.83 -16.09
N SER A 221 -4.38 -34.90 -14.93
CA SER A 221 -5.06 -35.04 -13.64
C SER A 221 -5.65 -33.70 -13.16
N VAL A 222 -6.90 -33.44 -13.56
CA VAL A 222 -7.67 -32.25 -13.16
C VAL A 222 -7.70 -32.02 -11.62
N PRO A 223 -7.84 -33.05 -10.76
CA PRO A 223 -7.86 -32.83 -9.31
C PRO A 223 -6.52 -32.36 -8.73
N VAL A 224 -5.41 -32.91 -9.23
CA VAL A 224 -4.05 -32.57 -8.77
C VAL A 224 -3.73 -31.13 -9.17
N THR A 225 -4.07 -30.74 -10.39
CA THR A 225 -3.85 -29.37 -10.88
C THR A 225 -4.73 -28.35 -10.16
N LYS A 226 -5.98 -28.71 -9.80
CA LYS A 226 -6.84 -27.88 -8.93
C LYS A 226 -6.23 -27.67 -7.54
N LEU A 227 -5.68 -28.72 -6.94
CA LEU A 227 -5.01 -28.61 -5.65
C LEU A 227 -3.74 -27.75 -5.73
N THR A 228 -2.90 -27.96 -6.75
CA THR A 228 -1.66 -27.21 -6.94
C THR A 228 -1.90 -25.71 -7.12
N VAL A 229 -2.91 -25.32 -7.91
CA VAL A 229 -3.28 -23.91 -8.08
C VAL A 229 -3.78 -23.30 -6.76
N LYS A 230 -4.62 -24.02 -6.00
CA LYS A 230 -5.08 -23.55 -4.68
C LYS A 230 -3.93 -23.38 -3.69
N LEU A 231 -3.01 -24.34 -3.62
CA LEU A 231 -1.81 -24.26 -2.77
C LEU A 231 -0.88 -23.12 -3.21
N GLY A 232 -0.69 -22.93 -4.52
CA GLY A 232 0.09 -21.82 -5.06
C GLY A 232 -0.52 -20.46 -4.70
N LEU A 233 -1.84 -20.33 -4.81
CA LEU A 233 -2.54 -19.13 -4.39
C LEU A 233 -2.40 -18.87 -2.89
N ALA A 234 -2.54 -19.91 -2.05
CA ALA A 234 -2.33 -19.80 -0.61
C ALA A 234 -0.90 -19.35 -0.27
N ALA A 235 0.11 -19.87 -0.97
CA ALA A 235 1.50 -19.48 -0.79
C ALA A 235 1.75 -18.01 -1.21
N ILE A 236 1.13 -17.54 -2.30
CA ILE A 236 1.18 -16.13 -2.71
C ILE A 236 0.53 -15.23 -1.66
N CYS A 237 -0.65 -15.61 -1.14
CA CYS A 237 -1.30 -14.87 -0.06
C CYS A 237 -0.44 -14.84 1.22
N ALA A 238 0.19 -15.95 1.59
CA ALA A 238 1.11 -16.02 2.72
C ALA A 238 2.31 -15.09 2.54
N PHE A 239 2.89 -15.08 1.34
CA PHE A 239 4.00 -14.19 1.00
C PHE A 239 3.60 -12.72 1.05
N ILE A 240 2.46 -12.34 0.46
CA ILE A 240 1.95 -10.96 0.53
C ILE A 240 1.62 -10.57 1.98
N GLY A 241 1.05 -11.48 2.76
CA GLY A 241 0.77 -11.26 4.18
C GLY A 241 2.04 -11.03 5.00
N ALA A 242 3.10 -11.79 4.73
CA ALA A 242 4.43 -11.55 5.32
C ALA A 242 4.96 -10.16 4.93
N LEU A 243 4.89 -9.79 3.65
CA LEU A 243 5.31 -8.47 3.16
C LEU A 243 4.59 -7.30 3.85
N LEU A 244 3.31 -7.48 4.21
CA LEU A 244 2.47 -6.46 4.86
C LEU A 244 2.60 -6.42 6.38
N ALA A 245 3.26 -7.40 7.02
CA ALA A 245 3.38 -7.49 8.48
C ALA A 245 4.06 -6.26 9.11
N PHE A 246 5.25 -5.89 8.63
CA PHE A 246 5.96 -4.70 9.13
C PHE A 246 5.23 -3.38 8.85
N PRO A 247 4.74 -3.13 7.62
CA PRO A 247 3.84 -2.02 7.37
C PRO A 247 2.66 -1.94 8.34
N GLY A 248 2.02 -3.09 8.64
CA GLY A 248 0.89 -3.18 9.55
C GLY A 248 1.25 -2.79 10.99
N LEU A 249 2.33 -3.35 11.54
CA LEU A 249 2.79 -3.04 12.90
C LEU A 249 3.17 -1.57 13.04
N ARG A 250 3.89 -1.01 12.06
CA ARG A 250 4.27 0.40 12.08
C ARG A 250 3.08 1.33 11.89
N LEU A 251 2.13 0.96 11.04
CA LEU A 251 0.88 1.69 10.87
C LEU A 251 0.13 1.80 12.20
N ALA A 252 0.03 0.71 12.97
CA ALA A 252 -0.63 0.73 14.27
C ALA A 252 0.05 1.70 15.25
N GLN A 253 1.38 1.67 15.34
CA GLN A 253 2.16 2.58 16.21
C GLN A 253 1.98 4.05 15.78
N THR A 254 2.20 4.35 14.50
CA THR A 254 2.08 5.72 13.97
C THR A 254 0.65 6.25 13.99
N HIS A 255 -0.36 5.36 13.96
CA HIS A 255 -1.75 5.75 14.14
C HIS A 255 -2.02 6.21 15.58
N LEU A 256 -1.59 5.44 16.59
CA LEU A 256 -1.73 5.84 17.99
C LEU A 256 -1.06 7.19 18.25
N ASP A 257 0.15 7.39 17.70
CA ASP A 257 0.86 8.65 17.79
C ASP A 257 0.09 9.81 17.12
N ALA A 258 -0.52 9.57 15.95
CA ALA A 258 -1.28 10.57 15.23
C ALA A 258 -2.59 10.95 15.94
N VAL A 259 -3.27 9.99 16.58
CA VAL A 259 -4.48 10.26 17.38
C VAL A 259 -4.14 11.10 18.60
N GLN A 260 -3.07 10.75 19.32
CA GLN A 260 -2.60 11.51 20.48
C GLN A 260 -2.22 12.95 20.10
N MET A 261 -1.52 13.14 18.99
CA MET A 261 -1.12 14.46 18.49
C MET A 261 -2.31 15.35 18.14
N ASN A 262 -3.44 14.77 17.73
CA ASN A 262 -4.64 15.50 17.32
C ASN A 262 -5.75 15.44 18.38
N SER A 263 -5.42 15.29 19.66
CA SER A 263 -6.39 15.22 20.77
C SER A 263 -7.33 16.42 20.85
N ASP A 264 -6.86 17.59 20.44
CA ASP A 264 -7.65 18.83 20.46
C ASP A 264 -8.56 18.99 19.24
N ARG A 265 -8.53 18.06 18.26
CA ARG A 265 -9.20 18.18 16.97
C ARG A 265 -10.10 16.97 16.69
N PRO A 266 -11.34 16.95 17.20
CA PRO A 266 -12.21 15.77 17.16
C PRO A 266 -12.53 15.30 15.73
N PHE A 267 -12.68 16.23 14.79
CA PHE A 267 -12.94 15.89 13.38
C PHE A 267 -11.80 15.08 12.74
N ILE A 268 -10.54 15.46 13.01
CA ILE A 268 -9.38 14.75 12.47
C ILE A 268 -9.24 13.37 13.14
N GLN A 269 -9.54 13.27 14.43
CA GLN A 269 -9.55 11.98 15.12
C GLN A 269 -10.59 11.02 14.54
N MET A 270 -11.82 11.50 14.27
CA MET A 270 -12.85 10.68 13.62
C MET A 270 -12.35 10.14 12.27
N LEU A 271 -11.73 10.99 11.44
CA LEU A 271 -11.14 10.58 10.16
C LEU A 271 -10.02 9.56 10.33
N LEU A 272 -9.14 9.75 11.32
CA LEU A 272 -8.05 8.81 11.65
C LEU A 272 -8.59 7.44 12.08
N HIS A 273 -9.62 7.40 12.93
CA HIS A 273 -10.27 6.16 13.33
C HIS A 273 -10.97 5.47 12.16
N MET A 274 -11.68 6.22 11.32
CA MET A 274 -12.31 5.69 10.11
C MET A 274 -11.27 5.09 9.15
N SER A 275 -10.11 5.74 9.00
CA SER A 275 -8.98 5.23 8.22
C SER A 275 -8.36 3.96 8.81
N PHE A 276 -8.27 3.85 10.14
CA PHE A 276 -7.77 2.65 10.80
C PHE A 276 -8.75 1.46 10.69
N LEU A 277 -10.06 1.74 10.74
CA LEU A 277 -11.12 0.74 10.55
C LEU A 277 -11.34 0.33 9.09
N ALA A 278 -10.81 1.10 8.13
CA ALA A 278 -11.02 0.86 6.70
C ALA A 278 -10.77 -0.59 6.24
N PRO A 279 -9.66 -1.27 6.61
CA PRO A 279 -9.42 -2.66 6.20
C PRO A 279 -10.50 -3.63 6.70
N VAL A 280 -11.06 -3.38 7.89
CA VAL A 280 -12.14 -4.20 8.46
C VAL A 280 -13.42 -4.01 7.66
N VAL A 281 -13.75 -2.76 7.31
CA VAL A 281 -14.91 -2.45 6.46
C VAL A 281 -14.78 -3.16 5.11
N VAL A 282 -13.59 -3.15 4.50
CA VAL A 282 -13.34 -3.87 3.24
C VAL A 282 -13.55 -5.37 3.41
N ILE A 283 -13.05 -6.00 4.47
CA ILE A 283 -13.26 -7.44 4.71
C ILE A 283 -14.75 -7.76 4.86
N VAL A 284 -15.47 -6.96 5.65
CA VAL A 284 -16.91 -7.15 5.89
C VAL A 284 -17.72 -7.09 4.60
N LEU A 285 -17.38 -6.19 3.68
CA LEU A 285 -18.06 -6.05 2.38
C LEU A 285 -17.95 -7.30 1.48
N TRP A 286 -16.98 -8.19 1.71
CA TRP A 286 -16.80 -9.44 0.97
C TRP A 286 -17.42 -10.67 1.66
N ILE A 287 -17.95 -10.49 2.87
CA ILE A 287 -18.69 -11.53 3.59
C ILE A 287 -20.17 -11.42 3.22
N LYS A 288 -20.65 -12.34 2.37
CA LYS A 288 -22.02 -12.36 1.84
C LYS A 288 -23.12 -12.20 2.90
N PRO A 289 -23.13 -13.00 4.00
CA PRO A 289 -24.20 -12.92 4.98
C PRO A 289 -24.22 -11.59 5.75
N ILE A 290 -23.08 -10.90 5.86
CA ILE A 290 -22.97 -9.65 6.63
C ILE A 290 -23.29 -8.44 5.75
N ALA A 291 -22.81 -8.43 4.51
CA ALA A 291 -22.96 -7.27 3.63
C ALA A 291 -24.14 -7.43 2.65
N ARG A 292 -24.07 -8.41 1.75
CA ARG A 292 -25.07 -8.54 0.68
C ARG A 292 -26.43 -8.99 1.22
N ASP A 293 -26.48 -10.00 2.08
CA ASP A 293 -27.75 -10.53 2.58
C ASP A 293 -28.41 -9.57 3.57
N PHE A 294 -27.62 -8.82 4.34
CA PHE A 294 -28.14 -7.78 5.24
C PHE A 294 -28.73 -6.60 4.48
N LEU A 295 -28.07 -6.09 3.43
CA LEU A 295 -28.58 -4.98 2.62
C LEU A 295 -29.69 -5.42 1.64
N GLY A 296 -29.62 -6.67 1.16
CA GLY A 296 -30.61 -7.25 0.26
C GLY A 296 -31.90 -7.68 0.96
N ASN A 297 -31.83 -8.15 2.21
CA ASN A 297 -32.95 -8.69 2.96
C ASN A 297 -33.02 -8.10 4.38
N ALA A 298 -32.89 -6.78 4.54
CA ALA A 298 -32.95 -6.14 5.85
C ALA A 298 -34.30 -6.46 6.53
N PRO A 299 -34.32 -7.14 7.69
CA PRO A 299 -35.55 -7.53 8.35
C PRO A 299 -36.17 -6.32 9.06
N MET A 300 -37.01 -5.55 8.36
CA MET A 300 -37.88 -4.54 8.95
C MET A 300 -39.21 -5.22 9.35
N GLY A 301 -39.19 -5.99 10.44
CA GLY A 301 -40.39 -6.64 10.99
C GLY A 301 -40.87 -7.85 10.16
N LYS A 302 -42.14 -7.84 9.70
CA LYS A 302 -42.78 -8.96 8.98
C LYS A 302 -42.58 -8.93 7.44
N THR A 303 -41.86 -7.93 6.93
CA THR A 303 -41.63 -7.72 5.50
C THR A 303 -40.16 -7.45 5.23
N SER A 304 -39.53 -8.23 4.35
CA SER A 304 -38.19 -7.97 3.83
C SER A 304 -38.29 -6.91 2.73
N VAL A 305 -37.69 -5.75 2.95
CA VAL A 305 -37.55 -4.72 1.90
C VAL A 305 -36.20 -4.90 1.22
N THR A 306 -36.20 -5.08 -0.10
CA THR A 306 -34.99 -5.13 -0.90
C THR A 306 -34.39 -3.73 -1.04
N LEU A 307 -33.45 -3.39 -0.16
CA LEU A 307 -32.88 -2.03 -0.09
C LEU A 307 -32.03 -1.70 -1.33
N MET A 308 -31.37 -2.70 -1.93
CA MET A 308 -30.47 -2.53 -3.08
C MET A 308 -30.48 -3.74 -4.02
N SER A 309 -30.37 -3.50 -5.33
CA SER A 309 -30.20 -4.56 -6.32
C SER A 309 -28.74 -5.06 -6.36
N SER A 310 -28.53 -6.32 -6.78
CA SER A 310 -27.22 -6.97 -6.77
C SER A 310 -26.12 -6.18 -7.48
N ALA A 311 -26.43 -5.59 -8.63
CA ALA A 311 -25.45 -4.83 -9.42
C ALA A 311 -25.12 -3.44 -8.82
N VAL A 312 -26.06 -2.82 -8.09
CA VAL A 312 -25.78 -1.58 -7.35
C VAL A 312 -24.88 -1.88 -6.16
N PHE A 313 -25.10 -3.01 -5.47
CA PHE A 313 -24.24 -3.45 -4.38
C PHE A 313 -22.79 -3.65 -4.84
N ASP A 314 -22.56 -4.33 -5.96
CA ASP A 314 -21.21 -4.56 -6.51
C ASP A 314 -20.49 -3.23 -6.83
N SER A 315 -21.22 -2.27 -7.38
CA SER A 315 -20.69 -0.93 -7.68
C SER A 315 -20.36 -0.14 -6.41
N VAL A 316 -21.26 -0.14 -5.43
CA VAL A 316 -21.08 0.57 -4.15
C VAL A 316 -19.94 -0.05 -3.34
N ARG A 317 -19.79 -1.37 -3.37
CA ARG A 317 -18.67 -2.08 -2.75
C ARG A 317 -17.33 -1.56 -3.28
N LEU A 318 -17.15 -1.50 -4.60
CA LEU A 318 -15.90 -1.02 -5.21
C LEU A 318 -15.66 0.48 -4.93
N TRP A 319 -16.69 1.31 -5.04
CA TRP A 319 -16.59 2.74 -4.70
C TRP A 319 -16.22 2.98 -3.23
N THR A 320 -16.75 2.17 -2.32
CA THR A 320 -16.41 2.25 -0.90
C THR A 320 -14.92 1.98 -0.69
N VAL A 321 -14.34 0.98 -1.36
CA VAL A 321 -12.89 0.72 -1.30
C VAL A 321 -12.09 1.90 -1.83
N VAL A 322 -12.49 2.48 -2.98
CA VAL A 322 -11.81 3.64 -3.57
C VAL A 322 -11.85 4.84 -2.62
N VAL A 323 -13.00 5.15 -2.04
CA VAL A 323 -13.18 6.25 -1.08
C VAL A 323 -12.31 6.04 0.16
N LEU A 324 -12.28 4.82 0.71
CA LEU A 324 -11.44 4.50 1.86
C LEU A 324 -9.95 4.61 1.53
N CYS A 325 -9.52 4.21 0.32
CA CYS A 325 -8.15 4.44 -0.14
C CYS A 325 -7.84 5.94 -0.27
N CYS A 326 -8.72 6.74 -0.87
CA CYS A 326 -8.57 8.19 -0.96
C CYS A 326 -8.47 8.85 0.42
N LEU A 327 -9.30 8.43 1.38
CA LEU A 327 -9.24 8.89 2.77
C LEU A 327 -7.87 8.61 3.38
N ARG A 328 -7.34 7.40 3.20
CA ARG A 328 -6.00 7.04 3.68
C ARG A 328 -4.90 7.86 3.01
N LEU A 329 -5.00 8.07 1.69
CA LEU A 329 -4.05 8.93 0.96
C LEU A 329 -4.09 10.38 1.47
N ALA A 330 -5.27 10.92 1.80
CA ALA A 330 -5.41 12.26 2.37
C ALA A 330 -4.79 12.37 3.78
N LEU A 331 -4.89 11.31 4.59
CA LEU A 331 -4.39 11.30 5.97
C LEU A 331 -2.88 11.04 6.09
N THR A 332 -2.20 10.70 5.00
CA THR A 332 -0.75 10.44 4.95
C THR A 332 0.07 11.48 5.69
N ARG A 333 -0.22 12.77 5.46
CA ARG A 333 0.56 13.87 6.04
C ARG A 333 0.46 13.90 7.56
N TYR A 334 -0.71 13.60 8.12
CA TYR A 334 -0.90 13.54 9.57
C TYR A 334 -0.10 12.39 10.19
N HIS A 335 -0.08 11.23 9.54
CA HIS A 335 0.75 10.10 9.97
C HIS A 335 2.25 10.41 9.86
N MET A 336 2.69 11.05 8.78
CA MET A 336 4.10 11.43 8.62
C MET A 336 4.54 12.49 9.65
N GLN A 337 3.68 13.47 9.97
CA GLN A 337 3.99 14.45 11.00
C GLN A 337 4.04 13.81 12.39
N ALA A 338 3.13 12.88 12.70
CA ALA A 338 3.16 12.12 13.94
C ALA A 338 4.45 11.31 14.09
N TYR A 339 4.93 10.71 12.99
CA TYR A 339 6.20 10.01 12.95
C TYR A 339 7.40 10.95 13.17
N LEU A 340 7.43 12.13 12.55
CA LEU A 340 8.51 13.11 12.76
C LEU A 340 8.56 13.60 14.22
N ASN A 341 7.40 13.72 14.87
CA ASN A 341 7.28 14.07 16.29
C ASN A 341 7.77 12.99 17.25
N LEU A 342 8.06 11.77 16.77
CA LEU A 342 8.66 10.71 17.57
C LEU A 342 10.02 11.14 18.15
N SER A 343 10.77 11.97 17.42
CA SER A 343 12.05 12.52 17.89
C SER A 343 11.87 13.39 19.14
N GLN A 344 10.85 14.25 19.17
CA GLN A 344 10.51 15.06 20.34
C GLN A 344 10.03 14.20 21.50
N LYS A 345 9.12 13.25 21.26
CA LYS A 345 8.63 12.31 22.32
C LYS A 345 9.78 11.55 22.97
N TRP A 346 10.75 11.10 22.17
CA TRP A 346 11.93 10.42 22.67
C TRP A 346 12.81 11.33 23.54
N VAL A 347 13.00 12.59 23.16
CA VAL A 347 13.72 13.57 24.00
C VAL A 347 12.96 13.81 25.31
N ASP A 348 11.64 13.98 25.26
CA ASP A 348 10.81 14.20 26.45
C ASP A 348 10.83 12.98 27.39
N GLN A 349 10.93 11.77 26.85
CA GLN A 349 11.10 10.55 27.64
C GLN A 349 12.52 10.45 28.22
N MET A 350 13.54 10.78 27.43
CA MET A 350 14.93 10.83 27.88
C MET A 350 15.10 11.79 29.07
N LYS A 351 14.45 12.96 29.05
CA LYS A 351 14.45 13.93 30.16
C LYS A 351 13.96 13.33 31.50
N LYS A 352 13.11 12.30 31.46
CA LYS A 352 12.56 11.65 32.65
C LYS A 352 13.47 10.54 33.20
N GLU A 353 14.45 10.09 32.43
CA GLU A 353 15.39 9.04 32.83
C GLU A 353 16.65 9.66 33.46
N ALA A 354 17.04 9.19 34.64
CA ALA A 354 18.32 9.55 35.23
C ALA A 354 19.47 8.90 34.44
N GLY A 355 20.55 9.64 34.20
CA GLY A 355 21.78 9.11 33.61
C GLY A 355 22.49 10.09 32.69
N ARG A 356 23.60 9.63 32.10
CA ARG A 356 24.35 10.36 31.09
C ARG A 356 24.23 9.64 29.76
N ILE A 357 24.08 10.40 28.68
CA ILE A 357 24.03 9.87 27.32
C ILE A 357 25.10 10.58 26.48
N ALA A 358 25.66 9.89 25.49
CA ALA A 358 26.57 10.55 24.56
C ALA A 358 25.78 11.48 23.63
N ALA A 359 26.29 12.69 23.41
CA ALA A 359 25.71 13.67 22.49
C ALA A 359 25.51 13.10 21.08
N ILE A 360 26.46 12.26 20.65
CA ILE A 360 26.39 11.57 19.36
C ILE A 360 25.21 10.60 19.26
N ASP A 361 24.78 9.99 20.38
CA ASP A 361 23.65 9.07 20.38
C ASP A 361 22.32 9.81 20.28
N ILE A 362 22.21 11.00 20.91
CA ILE A 362 21.08 11.93 20.73
C ILE A 362 20.99 12.33 19.25
N GLN A 363 22.09 12.84 18.67
CA GLN A 363 22.13 13.26 17.28
C GLN A 363 21.79 12.11 16.33
N ARG A 364 22.37 10.92 16.54
CA ARG A 364 22.08 9.72 15.75
C ARG A 364 20.61 9.33 15.83
N LYS A 365 19.98 9.40 17.01
CA LYS A 365 18.56 9.04 17.17
C LYS A 365 17.66 9.99 16.40
N VAL A 366 17.84 11.31 16.57
CA VAL A 366 17.07 12.34 15.85
C VAL A 366 17.28 12.23 14.34
N THR A 367 18.53 12.05 13.91
CA THR A 367 18.88 11.91 12.49
C THR A 367 18.29 10.63 11.88
N ARG A 368 18.30 9.52 12.63
CA ARG A 368 17.72 8.25 12.18
C ARG A 368 16.23 8.38 11.92
N VAL A 369 15.47 9.05 12.80
CA VAL A 369 14.04 9.29 12.57
C VAL A 369 13.82 10.01 11.24
N PHE A 370 14.62 11.04 10.96
CA PHE A 370 14.52 11.75 9.68
C PHE A 370 14.93 10.88 8.49
N CYS A 371 16.09 10.21 8.53
CA CYS A 371 16.59 9.37 7.43
C CYS A 371 15.64 8.22 7.04
N TYR A 372 14.81 7.74 7.96
CA TYR A 372 13.84 6.68 7.73
C TYR A 372 12.45 7.19 7.28
N LEU A 373 12.23 8.51 7.22
CA LEU A 373 10.95 9.12 6.85
C LEU A 373 10.38 8.55 5.54
N THR A 374 11.20 8.45 4.50
CA THR A 374 10.77 7.93 3.19
C THR A 374 10.36 6.46 3.27
N ILE A 375 11.11 5.64 4.02
CA ILE A 375 10.78 4.22 4.22
C ILE A 375 9.42 4.09 4.92
N VAL A 376 9.17 4.91 5.96
CA VAL A 376 7.88 4.92 6.66
C VAL A 376 6.75 5.40 5.76
N THR A 377 7.02 6.42 4.94
CA THR A 377 6.05 6.92 3.94
C THR A 377 5.67 5.81 2.95
N LEU A 378 6.66 5.07 2.44
CA LEU A 378 6.43 3.91 1.57
C LEU A 378 5.62 2.81 2.28
N GLN A 379 5.95 2.46 3.51
CA GLN A 379 5.20 1.45 4.25
C GLN A 379 3.74 1.83 4.49
N TYR A 380 3.43 3.12 4.61
CA TYR A 380 2.05 3.58 4.69
C TYR A 380 1.36 3.62 3.31
N MET A 381 2.05 4.12 2.29
CA MET A 381 1.49 4.32 0.94
C MET A 381 1.31 3.05 0.13
N VAL A 382 2.30 2.16 0.14
CA VAL A 382 2.33 1.01 -0.75
C VAL A 382 1.15 0.05 -0.52
N PRO A 383 0.74 -0.27 0.72
CA PRO A 383 -0.47 -1.08 0.94
C PRO A 383 -1.76 -0.41 0.42
N VAL A 384 -1.85 0.93 0.51
CA VAL A 384 -3.02 1.68 0.02
C VAL A 384 -3.07 1.66 -1.50
N LEU A 385 -1.93 1.86 -2.16
CA LEU A 385 -1.80 1.76 -3.62
C LEU A 385 -2.07 0.33 -4.10
N LEU A 386 -1.56 -0.69 -3.39
CA LEU A 386 -1.81 -2.09 -3.71
C LEU A 386 -3.30 -2.40 -3.75
N ILE A 387 -4.06 -1.97 -2.74
CA ILE A 387 -5.51 -2.18 -2.67
C ILE A 387 -6.23 -1.36 -3.75
N LEU A 388 -5.86 -0.08 -3.92
CA LEU A 388 -6.49 0.82 -4.90
C LEU A 388 -6.34 0.25 -6.32
N PHE A 389 -5.11 -0.02 -6.77
CA PHE A 389 -4.86 -0.51 -8.12
C PHE A 389 -5.35 -1.94 -8.35
N SER A 390 -5.39 -2.80 -7.32
CA SER A 390 -6.06 -4.10 -7.44
C SER A 390 -7.57 -3.94 -7.65
N THR A 391 -8.20 -2.98 -6.97
CA THR A 391 -9.63 -2.69 -7.13
C THR A 391 -9.94 -2.13 -8.53
N LEU A 392 -9.10 -1.22 -9.03
CA LEU A 392 -9.23 -0.67 -10.38
C LEU A 392 -8.99 -1.73 -11.47
N ALA A 393 -8.02 -2.64 -11.26
CA ALA A 393 -7.78 -3.76 -12.15
C ALA A 393 -8.96 -4.74 -12.18
N LEU A 394 -9.52 -5.11 -11.01
CA LEU A 394 -10.73 -5.93 -10.92
C LEU A 394 -11.90 -5.28 -11.66
N LYS A 395 -12.11 -3.98 -11.44
CA LYS A 395 -13.16 -3.21 -12.10
C LYS A 395 -13.04 -3.20 -13.63
N ALA A 396 -11.81 -3.11 -14.16
CA ALA A 396 -11.55 -3.11 -15.59
C ALA A 396 -11.75 -4.50 -16.22
N LEU A 397 -11.54 -5.57 -15.46
CA LEU A 397 -11.82 -6.94 -15.90
C LEU A 397 -13.32 -7.27 -15.93
N GLU A 398 -14.17 -6.45 -15.30
CA GLU A 398 -15.63 -6.59 -15.27
C GLU A 398 -16.35 -5.78 -16.38
N TRP A 399 -15.62 -5.21 -17.36
CA TRP A 399 -16.09 -4.57 -18.62
C TRP A 399 -17.20 -3.50 -18.51
N SER A 400 -17.53 -3.01 -17.31
CA SER A 400 -18.67 -2.09 -17.10
C SER A 400 -18.18 -0.66 -16.82
N CYS A 401 -18.65 0.35 -17.57
CA CYS A 401 -18.28 1.76 -17.34
C CYS A 401 -18.76 2.29 -15.98
N ILE A 402 -17.98 3.20 -15.38
CA ILE A 402 -18.24 3.86 -14.08
C ILE A 402 -19.58 4.64 -14.03
N TRP A 403 -20.10 5.11 -15.16
CA TRP A 403 -21.20 6.08 -15.20
C TRP A 403 -22.55 5.57 -15.75
N LEU A 404 -22.63 4.35 -16.29
CA LEU A 404 -23.82 3.88 -16.99
C LEU A 404 -24.33 2.54 -16.44
N HIS A 405 -25.43 2.66 -15.69
CA HIS A 405 -26.46 1.67 -15.37
C HIS A 405 -26.02 0.27 -14.86
N PRO A 406 -26.55 -0.20 -13.72
CA PRO A 406 -26.33 -1.58 -13.27
C PRO A 406 -27.03 -2.53 -14.24
N SER A 407 -26.27 -3.20 -15.11
CA SER A 407 -26.86 -4.15 -16.08
C SER A 407 -26.03 -5.42 -16.17
N SER A 408 -26.54 -6.44 -15.49
CA SER A 408 -26.46 -7.88 -15.77
C SER A 408 -25.64 -8.31 -17.00
N HIS A 409 -24.34 -8.51 -16.84
CA HIS A 409 -23.61 -9.48 -17.65
C HIS A 409 -23.21 -10.65 -16.76
N GLN A 410 -24.17 -11.57 -16.55
CA GLN A 410 -23.80 -12.97 -16.36
C GLN A 410 -23.00 -13.39 -17.60
N PHE A 411 -21.81 -13.90 -17.35
CA PHE A 411 -20.95 -14.55 -18.33
C PHE A 411 -21.78 -15.60 -19.08
N LYS A 412 -22.24 -15.28 -20.30
CA LYS A 412 -22.86 -16.25 -21.19
C LYS A 412 -21.73 -16.83 -22.03
N PRO A 413 -21.35 -18.11 -21.86
CA PRO A 413 -20.35 -18.71 -22.73
C PRO A 413 -20.85 -18.62 -24.16
N SER A 414 -19.98 -18.14 -25.03
CA SER A 414 -20.22 -17.88 -26.44
C SER A 414 -20.90 -19.06 -27.10
N SER A 415 -21.96 -18.75 -27.84
CA SER A 415 -22.73 -19.63 -28.70
C SER A 415 -21.85 -20.36 -29.72
N LEU A 416 -21.31 -21.51 -29.32
CA LEU A 416 -20.71 -22.50 -30.22
C LEU A 416 -21.53 -23.82 -30.20
N SER A 417 -22.85 -23.72 -30.00
CA SER A 417 -23.77 -24.87 -29.99
C SER A 417 -24.81 -24.85 -31.11
N LEU A 418 -24.85 -23.80 -31.96
CA LEU A 418 -25.85 -23.66 -33.03
C LEU A 418 -25.41 -24.14 -34.43
N LEU A 419 -24.22 -24.73 -34.58
CA LEU A 419 -23.72 -25.22 -35.86
C LEU A 419 -23.68 -26.75 -36.01
N LYS A 420 -24.29 -27.52 -35.10
CA LYS A 420 -24.34 -29.00 -35.18
C LYS A 420 -25.72 -29.58 -35.52
N LYS A 421 -26.62 -28.80 -36.11
CA LYS A 421 -27.94 -29.27 -36.55
C LYS A 421 -28.26 -28.87 -38.00
N SER A 422 -27.43 -29.33 -38.93
CA SER A 422 -27.86 -29.51 -40.32
C SER A 422 -27.02 -30.62 -40.97
N ARG A 423 -27.49 -31.87 -40.83
CA ARG A 423 -27.22 -32.93 -41.80
C ARG A 423 -28.57 -33.35 -42.37
N PRO A 424 -28.82 -33.21 -43.67
CA PRO A 424 -29.83 -34.01 -44.33
C PRO A 424 -29.25 -35.40 -44.66
N LYS A 425 -29.95 -36.45 -44.22
CA LYS A 425 -29.97 -37.78 -44.88
C LYS A 425 -31.06 -37.71 -45.97
N PRO A 426 -30.98 -38.44 -47.09
CA PRO A 426 -30.76 -39.90 -47.16
C PRO A 426 -29.35 -40.31 -47.57
#